data_AF-A0A1H2MUW7-F1
#
_entry.id   AF-A0A1H2MUW7-F1
#
_cell.length_a   1.000
_cell.length_b   1.000
_cell.length_c   1.000
_cell.angle_alpha   90.00
_cell.angle_beta   90.00
_cell.angle_gamma   90.00
#
_symmetry.space_group_name_H-M   'P 1'
#
loop_
_entity.id
_entity.type
_entity.pdbx_description
1 polymer ?
#
loop_
_entity_poly.entity_id
_entity_poly.type
_entity_poly.pdbx_seq_one_letter_code
_entity_poly.pdbx_strand_id
1 'polypeptide(L)' 'MSKHDIAVGMIDSRFEALNAGNSTATLHAETSMAIEMAHSLGAICMDEHRTYNLRLNRIYEAQSEGRAQALGRAS' A
#
# COMPACT_ATOMS: atom_id res chain seq x y z
N MET A 1 -20.41 -11.85 4.67
CA MET A 1 -19.17 -11.08 4.45
C MET A 1 -19.54 -9.61 4.43
N SER A 2 -18.96 -8.81 5.32
CA SER A 2 -19.26 -7.38 5.44
C SER A 2 -18.52 -6.56 4.37
N LYS A 3 -18.95 -5.32 4.14
CA LYS A 3 -18.23 -4.38 3.25
C LYS A 3 -16.81 -4.12 3.77
N HIS A 4 -16.64 -4.10 5.08
CA HIS A 4 -15.36 -3.97 5.76
C HIS A 4 -14.44 -5.16 5.43
N ASP A 5 -14.91 -6.40 5.59
CA ASP A 5 -14.12 -7.61 5.30
C ASP A 5 -13.63 -7.63 3.84
N ILE A 6 -14.49 -7.22 2.90
CA ILE A 6 -14.14 -7.14 1.47
C ILE A 6 -13.04 -6.09 1.25
N ALA A 7 -13.21 -4.90 1.83
CA ALA A 7 -12.26 -3.81 1.67
C ALA A 7 -10.89 -4.17 2.28
N VAL A 8 -10.88 -4.72 3.49
CA VAL A 8 -9.65 -5.18 4.17
C VAL A 8 -8.94 -6.25 3.34
N GLY A 9 -9.66 -7.27 2.87
CA GLY A 9 -9.07 -8.32 2.02
C GLY A 9 -8.47 -7.76 0.72
N MET A 10 -9.14 -6.80 0.07
CA MET A 10 -8.63 -6.14 -1.12
C MET A 10 -7.38 -5.29 -0.86
N ILE A 11 -7.34 -4.58 0.27
CA ILE A 11 -6.21 -3.74 0.67
C ILE A 11 -5.01 -4.62 1.08
N ASP A 12 -5.25 -5.65 1.88
CA ASP A 12 -4.18 -6.54 2.38
C ASP A 12 -3.52 -7.33 1.24
N SER A 13 -4.27 -7.83 0.27
CA SER A 13 -3.70 -8.50 -0.91
C SER A 13 -2.74 -7.60 -1.70
N ARG A 14 -3.01 -6.29 -1.77
CA ARG A 14 -2.11 -5.33 -2.41
C ARG A 14 -0.85 -5.09 -1.58
N PHE A 15 -1.00 -5.00 -0.26
CA PHE A 15 0.16 -4.93 0.64
C PHE A 15 1.02 -6.18 0.58
N GLU A 16 0.44 -7.37 0.46
CA GLU A 16 1.19 -8.61 0.26
C GLU A 16 2.03 -8.54 -1.02
N ALA A 17 1.46 -8.09 -2.14
CA ALA A 17 2.19 -7.92 -3.39
C ALA A 17 3.34 -6.88 -3.28
N LEU A 18 3.10 -5.76 -2.60
CA LEU A 18 4.12 -4.75 -2.33
C LEU A 18 5.26 -5.32 -1.46
N ASN A 19 4.94 -6.07 -0.40
CA ASN A 19 5.91 -6.69 0.48
C ASN A 19 6.69 -7.84 -0.19
N ALA A 20 6.09 -8.50 -1.19
CA ALA A 20 6.76 -9.48 -2.04
C ALA A 20 7.78 -8.84 -3.02
N GLY A 21 7.94 -7.51 -2.99
CA GLY A 21 8.94 -6.79 -3.77
C GLY A 21 8.42 -6.21 -5.09
N ASN A 22 7.12 -6.32 -5.39
CA ASN A 22 6.53 -5.60 -6.51
C ASN A 22 6.51 -4.10 -6.17
N SER A 23 7.49 -3.37 -6.67
CA SER A 23 7.70 -1.95 -6.38
C SER A 23 7.22 -1.02 -7.49
N THR A 24 6.32 -1.51 -8.34
CA THR A 24 5.80 -0.75 -9.49
C THR A 24 4.96 0.44 -9.04
N ALA A 25 5.09 1.55 -9.77
CA ALA A 25 4.29 2.75 -9.52
C ALA A 25 2.78 2.48 -9.63
N THR A 26 2.38 1.60 -10.55
CA THR A 26 0.98 1.18 -10.73
C THR A 26 0.42 0.51 -9.47
N LEU A 27 1.15 -0.45 -8.88
CA LEU A 27 0.66 -1.13 -7.67
C LEU A 27 0.56 -0.18 -6.47
N HIS A 28 1.49 0.77 -6.33
CA HIS A 28 1.39 1.84 -5.31
C HIS A 28 0.15 2.70 -5.52
N ALA A 29 -0.12 3.12 -6.76
CA ALA A 29 -1.31 3.93 -7.09
C ALA A 29 -2.61 3.15 -6.85
N GLU A 30 -2.67 1.87 -7.25
CA GLU A 30 -3.83 1.00 -6.99
C GLU A 30 -4.05 0.75 -5.51
N THR A 31 -2.98 0.65 -4.72
CA THR A 31 -3.07 0.51 -3.26
C THR A 31 -3.62 1.76 -2.62
N SER A 32 -3.10 2.93 -2.99
CA SER A 32 -3.63 4.22 -2.53
C SER A 32 -5.11 4.38 -2.92
N MET A 33 -5.47 4.08 -4.17
CA MET A 33 -6.85 4.15 -4.64
C MET A 33 -7.78 3.22 -3.85
N ALA A 34 -7.36 1.99 -3.56
CA ALA A 34 -8.16 1.03 -2.78
C ALA A 34 -8.44 1.55 -1.35
N ILE A 35 -7.43 2.14 -0.70
CA ILE A 35 -7.55 2.75 0.63
C ILE A 35 -8.55 3.93 0.60
N GLU A 36 -8.40 4.83 -0.37
CA GLU A 36 -9.28 6.00 -0.51
C GLU A 36 -10.73 5.59 -0.83
N MET A 37 -10.93 4.61 -1.71
CA MET A 37 -12.26 4.10 -2.04
C MET A 37 -12.92 3.42 -0.82
N ALA A 38 -12.17 2.60 -0.08
CA ALA A 38 -12.70 1.93 1.11
C ALA A 38 -13.18 2.95 2.16
N HIS A 39 -12.40 4.00 2.41
CA HIS A 39 -12.78 5.06 3.33
C HIS A 39 -13.96 5.88 2.81
N SER A 40 -13.95 6.28 1.54
CA SER A 40 -15.02 7.08 0.91
C SER A 40 -16.38 6.35 0.90
N LEU A 41 -16.36 5.03 0.81
CA LEU A 41 -17.57 4.19 0.88
C LEU A 41 -17.99 3.83 2.31
N GLY A 42 -17.27 4.31 3.32
CA GLY A 42 -17.51 4.00 4.73
C GLY A 42 -17.23 2.55 5.11
N ALA A 43 -16.43 1.84 4.31
CA ALA A 43 -16.06 0.44 4.58
C ALA A 43 -14.95 0.33 5.64
N ILE A 44 -14.12 1.38 5.79
CA ILE A 44 -13.12 1.50 6.86
C ILE A 44 -13.26 2.86 7.54
N CYS A 45 -12.85 2.95 8.81
CA CYS A 45 -12.88 4.20 9.56
C CYS A 45 -11.66 5.09 9.27
N MET A 46 -11.68 6.32 9.79
CA MET A 46 -10.58 7.28 9.63
C MET A 46 -9.26 6.77 10.24
N ASP A 47 -9.30 6.03 11.34
CA ASP A 47 -8.09 5.48 11.98
C ASP A 47 -7.45 4.39 11.13
N GLU A 48 -8.26 3.52 10.52
CA GLU A 48 -7.80 2.49 9.58
C GLU A 48 -7.23 3.14 8.31
N HIS A 49 -7.93 4.13 7.74
CA HIS A 49 -7.46 4.90 6.58
C HIS A 49 -6.08 5.54 6.84
N ARG A 50 -5.90 6.19 8.00
CA ARG A 50 -4.61 6.76 8.41
C ARG A 50 -3.55 5.68 8.55
N THR A 51 -3.89 4.55 9.18
CA THR A 51 -2.96 3.45 9.41
C THR A 51 -2.46 2.83 8.10
N TYR A 52 -3.37 2.60 7.14
CA TYR A 52 -3.01 2.07 5.84
C TYR A 52 -2.14 3.05 5.03
N ASN A 53 -2.47 4.35 5.04
CA ASN A 53 -1.64 5.35 4.37
C ASN A 53 -0.22 5.44 4.96
N LEU A 54 -0.09 5.40 6.30
CA LEU A 54 1.22 5.34 6.96
C LEU A 54 2.01 4.08 6.57
N ARG A 55 1.33 2.93 6.47
CA ARG A 55 1.94 1.67 6.03
C ARG A 55 2.44 1.77 4.59
N LEU A 56 1.63 2.33 3.68
CA LEU A 56 2.00 2.51 2.26
C LEU A 56 3.22 3.43 2.11
N ASN A 57 3.25 4.55 2.82
CA ASN A 57 4.39 5.48 2.80
C ASN A 57 5.68 4.81 3.26
N ARG A 58 5.65 4.05 4.36
CA ARG A 58 6.83 3.32 4.87
C ARG A 58 7.37 2.31 3.85
N ILE A 59 6.49 1.61 3.14
CA ILE A 59 6.89 0.66 2.09
C ILE A 59 7.54 1.42 0.92
N TYR A 60 6.95 2.53 0.51
CA TYR A 60 7.50 3.36 -0.57
C TYR A 60 8.90 3.86 -0.22
N GLU A 61 9.10 4.37 0.99
CA GLU A 61 10.40 4.82 1.51
C GLU A 61 11.43 3.67 1.49
N ALA A 62 11.10 2.52 2.08
CA ALA A 62 11.99 1.37 2.12
C ALA A 62 12.39 0.85 0.72
N GLN A 63 11.45 0.81 -0.23
CA GLN A 63 11.73 0.41 -1.60
C GLN A 63 12.57 1.46 -2.35
N SER A 64 12.35 2.75 -2.08
CA SER A 64 13.13 3.85 -2.65
C SER A 64 14.59 3.80 -2.17
N GLU A 65 14.81 3.63 -0.87
CA GLU A 65 16.13 3.48 -0.27
C GLU A 65 16.86 2.24 -0.81
N GLY A 66 16.16 1.11 -0.93
CA GLY A 66 16.71 -0.11 -1.52
C GLY A 66 17.16 0.08 -2.97
N ARG A 67 16.38 0.80 -3.78
CA ARG A 67 16.74 1.14 -5.16
C ARG A 67 17.97 2.05 -5.23
N ALA A 68 18.04 3.09 -4.39
CA ALA A 68 19.19 3.99 -4.35
C ALA A 68 20.49 3.27 -3.97
N GLN A 69 20.42 2.36 -2.98
CA GLN A 69 21.57 1.53 -2.58
C GLN A 69 22.01 0.58 -3.69
N ALA A 70 21.08 -0.04 -4.42
CA ALA A 70 21.40 -0.93 -5.53
C ALA A 70 22.11 -0.19 -6.67
N LEU A 71 21.66 1.03 -7.01
CA LEU A 71 22.29 1.88 -8.02
C LEU A 71 23.70 2.30 -7.63
N GLY A 72 23.91 2.69 -6.36
CA GLY A 72 25.24 3.08 -5.86
C GLY A 72 26.25 1.93 -5.81
N ARG A 73 25.80 0.67 -5.71
CA ARG A 73 26.67 -0.52 -5.79
C ARG A 73 27.02 -0.94 -7.22
N ALA A 74 26.29 -0.45 -8.22
CA ALA A 74 26.52 -0.74 -9.64
C ALA A 74 27.39 0.31 -10.35
N SER A 75 27.86 1.33 -9.61
CA SER A 75 28.71 2.44 -10.07
C SER A 75 30.18 2.14 -9.82
#